data_AF-A0A2E3K425-F1
#
_entry.id   AF-A0A2E3K425-F1
#
_cell.length_a   1.000
_cell.length_b   1.000
_cell.length_c   1.000
_cell.angle_alpha   90.00
_cell.angle_beta   90.00
_cell.angle_gamma   90.00
#
_symmetry.space_group_name_H-M   'P 1'
#
loop_
_entity.id
_entity.type
_entity.pdbx_description
1 polymer ?
#
loop_
_entity_poly.entity_id
_entity_poly.type
_entity_poly.pdbx_seq_one_letter_code
_entity_poly.pdbx_strand_id
1 'polypeptide(L)'
;MSDTQEKIIEIIASFSPVDREKITLETNLTDIEIESLEFVELVFQLEEEFDVSIPYNANEVGKFKNVEDIVFQVSSIIEEQNGFKE
;
A
#
# COMPACT_ATOMS: atom_id res chain seq x y z
N MET A 1 -5.92 -12.69 6.47
CA MET A 1 -6.04 -12.04 5.16
C MET A 1 -6.86 -10.75 5.22
N SER A 2 -7.90 -10.65 6.07
CA SER A 2 -8.62 -9.37 6.27
C SER A 2 -7.76 -8.30 6.96
N ASP A 3 -6.87 -8.69 7.87
CA ASP A 3 -6.10 -7.75 8.71
C ASP A 3 -5.09 -6.92 7.90
N THR A 4 -4.44 -7.51 6.90
CA THR A 4 -3.45 -6.83 6.05
C THR A 4 -4.11 -5.74 5.23
N GLN A 5 -5.20 -6.07 4.53
CA GLN A 5 -5.94 -5.10 3.73
C GLN A 5 -6.47 -3.94 4.60
N GLU A 6 -7.07 -4.26 5.75
CA GLU A 6 -7.69 -3.26 6.62
C GLU A 6 -6.64 -2.28 7.18
N LYS A 7 -5.46 -2.79 7.59
CA LYS A 7 -4.32 -1.97 7.98
C LYS A 7 -3.80 -1.10 6.85
N ILE A 8 -3.65 -1.64 5.64
CA ILE A 8 -3.18 -0.86 4.49
C ILE A 8 -4.13 0.30 4.20
N ILE A 9 -5.44 0.06 4.22
CA ILE A 9 -6.46 1.10 4.04
C ILE A 9 -6.37 2.15 5.16
N GLU A 10 -6.16 1.74 6.41
CA GLU A 10 -6.02 2.66 7.54
C GLU A 10 -4.78 3.56 7.42
N ILE A 11 -3.66 3.00 6.97
CA ILE A 11 -2.43 3.75 6.71
C ILE A 11 -2.68 4.74 5.58
N ILE A 12 -3.23 4.29 4.44
CA ILE A 12 -3.58 5.16 3.30
C ILE A 12 -4.51 6.30 3.74
N ALA A 13 -5.52 6.01 4.56
CA ALA A 13 -6.44 7.01 5.09
C ALA A 13 -5.75 8.03 6.03
N SER A 14 -4.59 7.71 6.59
CA SER A 14 -3.82 8.63 7.42
C SER A 14 -2.97 9.60 6.59
N PHE A 15 -2.60 9.20 5.37
CA PHE A 15 -1.90 10.05 4.39
C PHE A 15 -2.85 10.77 3.44
N SER A 16 -4.14 10.45 3.48
CA SER A 16 -5.15 11.12 2.66
C SER A 16 -6.10 11.94 3.53
N PRO A 17 -6.60 13.09 3.03
CA PRO A 17 -7.71 13.79 3.68
C PRO A 17 -9.06 13.04 3.57
N VAL A 18 -9.13 11.92 2.86
CA VAL A 18 -10.34 11.14 2.63
C VAL A 18 -10.59 10.14 3.76
N ASP A 19 -11.84 10.06 4.23
CA ASP A 19 -12.25 9.05 5.21
C ASP A 19 -11.96 7.63 4.74
N ARG A 20 -11.44 6.79 5.62
CA ARG A 20 -11.19 5.35 5.36
C ARG A 20 -12.41 4.61 4.80
N GLU A 21 -13.62 5.03 5.18
CA GLU A 21 -14.87 4.42 4.70
C GLU A 21 -15.15 4.67 3.21
N LYS A 22 -14.55 5.71 2.64
CA LYS A 22 -14.61 6.04 1.22
C LYS A 22 -13.46 5.43 0.41
N ILE A 23 -12.42 4.97 1.10
CA ILE A 23 -11.26 4.35 0.47
C ILE A 23 -11.58 2.88 0.23
N THR A 24 -11.64 2.51 -1.04
CA THR A 24 -11.85 1.13 -1.48
C THR A 24 -10.66 0.67 -2.31
N LEU A 25 -10.56 -0.63 -2.58
CA LEU A 25 -9.51 -1.19 -3.43
C LEU A 25 -9.51 -0.54 -4.84
N GLU A 26 -10.68 -0.18 -5.34
CA GLU A 26 -10.86 0.48 -6.65
C GLU A 26 -10.49 1.98 -6.63
N THR A 27 -10.37 2.59 -5.44
CA THR A 27 -10.03 3.99 -5.29
C THR A 27 -8.62 4.27 -5.83
N ASN A 28 -8.52 5.30 -6.66
CA ASN A 28 -7.26 5.70 -7.28
C ASN A 28 -6.43 6.55 -6.31
N LEU A 29 -5.11 6.42 -6.32
CA LEU A 29 -4.22 7.25 -5.48
C LEU A 29 -4.37 8.74 -5.78
N THR A 30 -4.67 9.06 -7.03
CA THR A 30 -4.95 10.44 -7.47
C THR A 30 -6.27 11.00 -6.93
N ASP A 31 -7.24 10.16 -6.58
CA ASP A 31 -8.55 10.58 -6.04
C ASP A 31 -8.47 10.93 -4.55
N ILE A 32 -7.55 10.26 -3.85
CA ILE A 32 -7.24 10.48 -2.43
C ILE A 32 -6.13 11.53 -2.23
N GLU A 33 -5.77 12.25 -3.29
CA GLU A 33 -4.76 13.31 -3.31
C GLU A 33 -3.35 12.87 -2.88
N ILE A 34 -3.05 11.57 -2.91
CA ILE A 34 -1.71 11.05 -2.57
C ILE A 34 -0.75 11.31 -3.74
N GLU A 35 0.22 12.18 -3.51
CA GLU A 35 1.30 12.47 -4.46
C GLU A 35 2.57 11.63 -4.20
N SER A 36 3.56 11.76 -5.08
CA SER A 36 4.84 11.02 -5.00
C SER A 36 5.53 11.08 -3.63
N LEU A 37 5.40 12.20 -2.91
CA LEU A 37 6.02 12.40 -1.60
C LEU A 37 5.27 11.64 -0.51
N GLU A 38 3.95 11.77 -0.45
CA GLU A 38 3.10 11.03 0.49
C GLU A 38 3.13 9.54 0.21
N PHE A 39 3.21 9.15 -1.07
CA PHE A 39 3.38 7.75 -1.46
C PHE A 39 4.68 7.14 -0.94
N VAL A 40 5.78 7.90 -0.92
CA VAL A 40 7.06 7.42 -0.36
C VAL A 40 6.94 7.19 1.15
N GLU A 41 6.29 8.11 1.88
CA GLU A 41 6.06 7.91 3.32
C GLU A 41 5.09 6.75 3.60
N LEU A 42 4.06 6.59 2.77
CA LEU A 42 3.14 5.46 2.82
C LEU A 42 3.87 4.13 2.68
N VAL A 43 4.68 3.99 1.63
CA VAL A 43 5.46 2.77 1.37
C VAL A 43 6.38 2.47 2.56
N PHE A 44 7.08 3.47 3.07
CA PHE A 44 7.96 3.29 4.22
C PHE A 44 7.21 2.81 5.47
N GLN A 45 6.04 3.38 5.74
CA GLN A 45 5.21 3.00 6.88
C GLN A 45 4.64 1.58 6.72
N LEU A 46 4.31 1.17 5.49
CA LEU A 46 3.93 -0.21 5.17
C LEU A 46 5.10 -1.19 5.35
N GLU A 47 6.30 -0.82 4.92
CA GLU A 47 7.51 -1.62 5.13
C GLU A 47 7.78 -1.85 6.63
N GLU A 48 7.68 -0.80 7.46
CA GLU A 48 7.85 -0.91 8.91
C GLU A 48 6.71 -1.70 9.60
N GLU A 49 5.45 -1.48 9.23
CA GLU A 49 4.30 -2.15 9.86
C GLU A 49 4.27 -3.65 9.57
N PHE A 50 4.64 -4.04 8.36
CA PHE A 50 4.57 -5.44 7.90
C PHE A 50 5.94 -6.15 7.91
N ASP A 51 7.02 -5.46 8.29
CA ASP A 51 8.40 -5.96 8.23
C ASP A 51 8.74 -6.53 6.83
N VAL A 52 8.31 -5.80 5.79
CA VAL A 52 8.53 -6.16 4.38
C VAL A 52 9.38 -5.12 3.69
N SER A 53 9.94 -5.47 2.54
CA SER A 53 10.54 -4.49 1.64
C SER A 53 9.77 -4.41 0.34
N ILE A 54 9.18 -3.25 0.08
CA ILE A 54 8.40 -2.98 -1.12
C ILE A 54 9.36 -2.33 -2.12
N PRO A 55 9.69 -2.99 -3.24
CA PRO A 55 10.60 -2.42 -4.22
C PRO A 55 9.93 -1.21 -4.90
N TYR A 56 10.17 -0.01 -4.36
CA TYR A 56 9.79 1.24 -4.99
C TYR A 56 10.73 1.54 -6.15
N ASN A 57 10.29 1.25 -7.37
CA ASN A 57 11.00 1.66 -8.56
C ASN A 57 10.38 2.97 -9.08
N ALA A 58 11.12 4.09 -8.99
CA ALA A 58 10.68 5.40 -9.48
C ALA A 58 10.23 5.38 -10.97
N ASN A 59 10.74 4.44 -11.76
CA ASN A 59 10.34 4.23 -13.16
C ASN A 59 9.06 3.39 -13.31
N GLU A 60 8.60 2.71 -12.27
CA GLU A 60 7.37 1.91 -12.22
C GLU A 60 6.26 2.56 -11.38
N VAL A 61 6.47 3.80 -10.91
CA VAL A 61 5.46 4.61 -10.18
C VAL A 61 4.14 4.71 -10.96
N GLY A 62 4.16 4.53 -12.29
CA GLY A 62 2.96 4.44 -13.12
C GLY A 62 2.19 3.11 -13.06
N LYS A 63 2.68 2.09 -12.36
CA LYS A 63 1.99 0.82 -12.13
C LYS A 63 1.02 0.90 -10.95
N PHE A 64 1.43 1.56 -9.86
CA PHE A 64 0.58 1.81 -8.70
C PHE A 64 -0.46 2.87 -9.04
N LYS A 65 -1.65 2.43 -9.45
CA LYS A 65 -2.76 3.32 -9.82
C LYS A 65 -3.79 3.44 -8.72
N ASN A 66 -4.06 2.35 -8.01
CA ASN A 66 -5.13 2.26 -7.04
C ASN A 66 -4.67 1.52 -5.79
N VAL A 67 -5.49 1.59 -4.76
CA VAL A 67 -5.23 0.95 -3.47
C VAL A 67 -5.07 -0.56 -3.61
N GLU A 68 -5.82 -1.20 -4.52
CA GLU A 68 -5.70 -2.62 -4.83
C GLU A 68 -4.27 -3.03 -5.18
N ASP A 69 -3.58 -2.27 -6.03
CA ASP A 69 -2.23 -2.61 -6.50
C ASP A 69 -1.22 -2.64 -5.34
N ILE A 70 -1.35 -1.70 -4.39
CA ILE A 70 -0.53 -1.66 -3.17
C ILE A 70 -0.85 -2.85 -2.28
N VAL A 71 -2.13 -3.09 -2.01
CA VAL A 71 -2.58 -4.21 -1.15
C VAL A 71 -2.11 -5.54 -1.71
N PHE A 72 -2.23 -5.71 -3.03
CA PHE A 72 -1.77 -6.89 -3.72
C PHE A 72 -0.26 -7.06 -3.61
N GLN A 73 0.53 -6.01 -3.83
CA GLN A 73 1.98 -6.13 -3.71
C GLN A 73 2.44 -6.47 -2.31
N VAL A 74 1.94 -5.74 -1.30
CA VAL A 74 2.28 -6.00 0.10
C VAL A 74 1.90 -7.42 0.48
N SER A 75 0.69 -7.86 0.14
CA SER A 75 0.23 -9.22 0.43
C SER A 75 1.11 -10.27 -0.25
N SER A 76 1.45 -10.07 -1.52
CA SER A 76 2.31 -10.99 -2.27
C SER A 76 3.71 -11.08 -1.65
N ILE A 77 4.28 -9.98 -1.19
CA ILE A 77 5.60 -9.96 -0.53
C ILE A 77 5.55 -10.65 0.84
N ILE A 78 4.51 -10.41 1.63
CA ILE A 78 4.32 -11.06 2.93
C ILE A 78 4.23 -12.58 2.75
N GLU A 79 3.46 -13.02 1.74
CA GLU A 79 3.32 -14.44 1.40
C GLU A 79 4.65 -15.04 0.91
N GLU A 80 5.40 -14.32 0.08
CA GLU A 80 6.71 -14.78 -0.39
C GLU A 80 7.74 -14.84 0.75
N GLN A 81 7.82 -13.81 1.59
CA GLN A 81 8.70 -13.82 2.78
C GLN A 81 8.36 -14.93 3.78
N ASN A 82 7.08 -15.23 3.99
CA ASN A 82 6.67 -16.35 4.85
C ASN A 82 6.84 -17.73 4.17
N GLY A 83 6.72 -17.79 2.85
CA GLY A 83 6.78 -19.02 2.05
C GLY A 83 8.20 -19.53 1.77
N PHE A 84 9.23 -18.70 1.93
CA PHE A 84 10.62 -19.09 1.68
C PHE A 84 11.30 -19.86 2.83
N LYS A 85 10.53 -20.29 3.84
CA LYS A 85 11.05 -21.01 5.01
C LYS A 85 10.74 -22.52 4.94
N GLU A 86 11.26 -23.19 3.92
CA GLU A 86 11.33 -24.67 3.84
C GLU A 86 12.75 -25.15 3.51
#